data_AF-A0A2D9JPX8-F1
#
_entry.id   AF-A0A2D9JPX8-F1
#
_cell.length_a   1.000
_cell.length_b   1.000
_cell.length_c   1.000
_cell.angle_alpha   90.00
_cell.angle_beta   90.00
_cell.angle_gamma   90.00
#
_symmetry.space_group_name_H-M   'P 1'
#
loop_
_entity.id
_entity.type
_entity.pdbx_description
1 polymer ?
#
loop_
_entity_poly.entity_id
_entity_poly.type
_entity_poly.pdbx_seq_one_letter_code
_entity_poly.pdbx_strand_id
1 'polypeptide(L)'
;MTELKLSGAEIKAVLEGALDYALSEGGSTGAYPYASSLRWHVDASKAKGERLMKLQVNSRMAGQWTTLNPERTYRVVTNSYIAGGKDGYKTFGTVSKRGDAEDTYLDYAQSFVDYVKQVGTIYKLPMGEYSTQSFTNKEGKLQ
;
A
#
# COMPACT_ATOMS: atom_id res chain seq x y z
N MET A 1 15.05 -2.33 3.77
CA MET A 1 13.79 -2.08 3.02
C MET A 1 13.88 -2.90 1.75
N THR A 2 12.76 -3.32 1.16
CA THR A 2 12.75 -4.14 -0.05
C THR A 2 12.05 -3.39 -1.17
N GLU A 3 12.72 -3.27 -2.32
CA GLU A 3 12.11 -2.81 -3.57
C GLU A 3 11.51 -4.01 -4.30
N LEU A 4 10.29 -3.88 -4.83
CA LEU A 4 9.62 -4.88 -5.64
C LEU A 4 9.14 -4.27 -6.96
N LYS A 5 9.16 -5.05 -8.04
CA LYS A 5 8.53 -4.71 -9.32
C LYS A 5 7.17 -5.39 -9.42
N LEU A 6 6.10 -4.60 -9.46
CA LEU A 6 4.72 -5.09 -9.53
C LEU A 6 3.97 -4.45 -10.68
N SER A 7 3.11 -5.23 -11.33
CA SER A 7 2.02 -4.69 -12.15
C SER A 7 0.99 -3.95 -11.28
N GLY A 8 0.23 -3.03 -11.87
CA GLY A 8 -0.88 -2.37 -11.17
C GLY A 8 -1.94 -3.36 -10.67
N ALA A 9 -2.17 -4.45 -11.40
CA ALA A 9 -3.06 -5.53 -10.97
C ALA A 9 -2.54 -6.23 -9.70
N GLU A 10 -1.23 -6.50 -9.62
CA GLU A 10 -0.63 -7.08 -8.42
C GLU A 10 -0.64 -6.11 -7.24
N ILE A 11 -0.45 -4.80 -7.47
CA ILE A 11 -0.64 -3.78 -6.42
C ILE A 11 -2.06 -3.85 -5.85
N LYS A 12 -3.08 -3.91 -6.71
CA LYS A 12 -4.46 -4.07 -6.24
C LYS A 12 -4.64 -5.36 -5.45
N ALA A 13 -4.08 -6.47 -5.93
CA ALA A 13 -4.16 -7.76 -5.24
C ALA A 13 -3.47 -7.75 -3.87
N VAL A 14 -2.34 -7.05 -3.73
CA VAL A 14 -1.67 -6.83 -2.45
C VAL A 14 -2.60 -6.10 -1.48
N LEU A 15 -3.19 -4.98 -1.89
CA LEU A 15 -4.06 -4.17 -1.04
C LEU A 15 -5.32 -4.94 -0.60
N GLU A 16 -5.93 -5.69 -1.52
CA GLU A 16 -7.08 -6.56 -1.23
C GLU A 16 -6.71 -7.68 -0.24
N GLY A 17 -5.52 -8.29 -0.39
CA GLY A 17 -5.04 -9.32 0.54
C GLY A 17 -4.78 -8.79 1.94
N ALA A 18 -4.14 -7.63 2.04
CA ALA A 18 -3.88 -6.94 3.30
C ALA A 18 -5.17 -6.52 4.01
N LEU A 19 -6.11 -5.90 3.27
CA LEU A 19 -7.40 -5.51 3.83
C LEU A 19 -8.21 -6.73 4.30
N ASP A 20 -8.23 -7.80 3.52
CA ASP A 20 -8.94 -9.01 3.90
C ASP A 20 -8.39 -9.62 5.20
N TYR A 21 -7.06 -9.66 5.35
CA TYR A 21 -6.44 -10.11 6.59
C TYR A 21 -6.79 -9.17 7.75
N ALA A 22 -6.70 -7.86 7.56
CA ALA A 22 -7.04 -6.86 8.58
C ALA A 22 -8.49 -6.94 9.08
N LEU A 23 -9.42 -7.41 8.23
CA LEU A 23 -10.84 -7.52 8.55
C LEU A 23 -11.26 -8.92 9.04
N SER A 24 -10.34 -9.89 9.06
CA SER A 24 -10.64 -11.28 9.44
C SER A 24 -10.54 -11.50 10.95
N GLU A 25 -11.36 -12.40 11.51
CA GLU A 25 -11.41 -12.66 12.96
C GLU A 25 -10.09 -13.22 13.55
N GLY A 26 -9.30 -13.93 12.74
CA GLY A 26 -7.96 -14.41 13.10
C GLY A 26 -6.82 -13.56 12.53
N GLY A 27 -7.15 -12.38 12.02
CA GLY A 27 -6.21 -11.46 11.40
C GLY A 27 -5.61 -10.45 12.36
N SER A 28 -4.94 -9.45 11.79
CA SER A 28 -4.36 -8.33 12.53
C SER A 28 -4.78 -7.01 11.90
N THR A 29 -5.41 -6.13 12.69
CA THR A 29 -5.77 -4.78 12.22
C THR A 29 -4.56 -3.96 11.78
N GLY A 30 -3.37 -4.28 12.32
CA GLY A 30 -2.10 -3.67 11.91
C GLY A 30 -1.72 -3.94 10.45
N ALA A 31 -2.34 -4.93 9.81
CA ALA A 31 -2.12 -5.23 8.39
C ALA A 31 -2.77 -4.22 7.43
N TYR A 32 -3.69 -3.38 7.92
CA TYR A 32 -4.38 -2.41 7.07
C TYR A 32 -3.37 -1.55 6.30
N PRO A 33 -3.47 -1.48 4.96
CA PRO A 33 -2.44 -0.84 4.17
C PRO A 33 -2.46 0.68 4.30
N TYR A 34 -1.26 1.26 4.31
CA TYR A 34 -1.02 2.69 4.12
C TYR A 34 0.07 2.86 3.07
N ALA A 35 -0.04 3.88 2.24
CA ALA A 35 0.93 4.16 1.20
C ALA A 35 1.18 5.67 1.03
N SER A 36 2.38 6.00 0.54
CA SER A 36 2.69 7.29 -0.05
C SER A 36 2.55 7.18 -1.57
N SER A 37 2.14 8.27 -2.24
CA SER A 37 2.00 8.33 -3.71
C SER A 37 0.98 7.35 -4.32
N LEU A 38 0.16 6.70 -3.49
CA LEU A 38 -0.90 5.78 -3.88
C LEU A 38 -2.10 6.01 -2.96
N ARG A 39 -3.29 6.14 -3.54
CA ARG A 39 -4.53 6.34 -2.79
C ARG A 39 -5.69 5.57 -3.39
N TRP A 40 -6.73 5.34 -2.59
CA TRP A 40 -7.87 4.50 -2.93
C TRP A 40 -9.08 4.84 -2.05
N HIS A 41 -10.23 4.29 -2.46
CA HIS A 41 -11.46 4.26 -1.68
C HIS A 41 -11.71 2.81 -1.22
N VAL A 42 -12.13 2.64 0.03
CA VAL A 42 -12.47 1.33 0.59
C VAL A 42 -13.98 1.19 0.72
N ASP A 43 -14.50 0.05 0.28
CA ASP A 43 -15.84 -0.43 0.60
C ASP A 43 -15.76 -1.86 1.13
N ALA A 44 -15.73 -2.00 2.45
CA ALA A 44 -15.59 -3.27 3.14
C ALA A 44 -16.87 -4.13 3.12
N SER A 45 -18.00 -3.58 2.67
CA SER A 45 -19.24 -4.34 2.47
C SER A 45 -19.18 -5.24 1.22
N LYS A 46 -18.26 -4.94 0.28
CA LYS A 46 -18.08 -5.71 -0.96
C LYS A 46 -17.34 -7.03 -0.73
N ALA A 47 -17.47 -7.92 -1.71
CA ALA A 47 -16.71 -9.15 -1.78
C ALA A 47 -15.20 -8.85 -1.85
N LYS A 48 -14.39 -9.75 -1.27
CA LYS A 48 -12.93 -9.67 -1.38
C LYS A 48 -12.51 -9.59 -2.84
N GLY A 49 -11.58 -8.69 -3.16
CA GLY A 49 -11.16 -8.43 -4.53
C GLY A 49 -11.89 -7.26 -5.18
N GLU A 50 -12.96 -6.74 -4.56
CA GLU A 50 -13.71 -5.58 -5.05
C GLU A 50 -13.80 -4.43 -4.02
N ARG A 51 -13.13 -4.58 -2.87
CA ARG A 51 -13.22 -3.61 -1.76
C ARG A 51 -12.37 -2.37 -1.99
N LEU A 52 -11.28 -2.48 -2.74
CA LEU A 52 -10.39 -1.37 -3.07
C LEU A 52 -10.76 -0.81 -4.44
N MET A 53 -11.26 0.44 -4.43
CA MET A 53 -11.78 1.13 -5.60
C MET A 53 -11.00 2.41 -5.90
N LYS A 54 -11.13 2.90 -7.13
CA LYS A 54 -10.58 4.19 -7.58
C LYS A 54 -9.10 4.36 -7.19
N LEU A 55 -8.29 3.33 -7.44
CA LEU A 55 -6.86 3.38 -7.15
C LEU A 55 -6.20 4.44 -8.02
N GLN A 56 -5.48 5.36 -7.40
CA GLN A 56 -4.77 6.44 -8.07
C GLN A 56 -3.33 6.51 -7.58
N VAL A 57 -2.42 6.78 -8.51
CA VAL A 57 -0.99 6.92 -8.26
C VAL A 57 -0.53 8.33 -8.63
N ASN A 58 0.27 8.93 -7.76
CA ASN A 58 1.00 10.17 -8.00
C ASN A 58 2.48 9.82 -8.18
N SER A 59 2.85 9.42 -9.41
CA SER A 59 4.19 8.89 -9.69
C SER A 59 5.26 9.92 -9.31
N ARG A 60 6.24 9.48 -8.50
CA ARG A 60 7.35 10.32 -8.01
C ARG A 60 6.90 11.60 -7.29
N MET A 61 5.68 11.62 -6.73
CA MET A 61 5.12 12.79 -6.06
C MET A 61 5.09 14.04 -6.97
N ALA A 62 4.90 13.86 -8.28
CA ALA A 62 4.90 14.95 -9.27
C ALA A 62 3.70 15.92 -9.13
N GLY A 63 2.75 15.63 -8.24
CA GLY A 63 1.59 16.47 -7.96
C GLY A 63 0.35 16.15 -8.81
N GLN A 64 0.41 15.12 -9.65
CA GLN A 64 -0.70 14.70 -10.50
C GLN A 64 -1.15 13.28 -10.15
N TRP A 65 -2.40 13.16 -9.70
CA TRP A 65 -3.04 11.88 -9.45
C TRP A 65 -3.63 11.31 -10.74
N THR A 66 -3.23 10.08 -11.08
CA THR A 66 -3.70 9.36 -12.27
C THR A 66 -4.23 7.99 -11.87
N THR A 67 -5.19 7.44 -12.62
CA THR A 67 -5.71 6.10 -12.38
C THR A 67 -4.58 5.07 -12.47
N LEU A 68 -4.52 4.14 -11.51
CA LEU A 68 -3.57 3.03 -11.53
C LEU A 68 -3.83 2.17 -12.78
N ASN A 69 -2.83 2.03 -13.65
CA ASN A 69 -2.93 1.18 -14.82
C ASN A 69 -2.62 -0.27 -14.41
N PRO A 70 -3.54 -1.24 -14.62
CA PRO A 70 -3.35 -2.61 -14.18
C PRO A 70 -2.18 -3.34 -14.86
N GLU A 71 -1.84 -2.98 -16.09
CA GLU A 71 -0.82 -3.64 -16.91
C GLU A 71 0.57 -3.00 -16.77
N ARG A 72 0.63 -1.75 -16.29
CA ARG A 72 1.89 -1.04 -16.10
C ARG A 72 2.67 -1.62 -14.91
N THR A 73 3.98 -1.76 -15.08
CA THR A 73 4.90 -2.10 -13.98
C THR A 73 5.30 -0.84 -13.20
N TYR A 74 5.30 -0.98 -11.88
CA TYR A 74 5.69 0.02 -10.89
C TYR A 74 6.78 -0.53 -9.98
N ARG A 75 7.63 0.36 -9.47
CA ARG A 75 8.56 0.04 -8.38
C ARG A 75 7.89 0.44 -7.06
N VAL A 76 7.80 -0.51 -6.14
CA VAL A 76 7.20 -0.34 -4.83
C VAL A 76 8.25 -0.66 -3.80
N VAL A 77 8.44 0.22 -2.81
CA VAL A 77 9.34 -0.03 -1.69
C VAL A 77 8.51 -0.28 -0.44
N THR A 78 8.86 -1.32 0.31
CA THR A 78 8.21 -1.67 1.57
C THR A 78 9.20 -2.26 2.57
N ASN A 79 8.78 -2.58 3.79
CA ASN A 79 9.62 -3.29 4.75
C ASN A 79 9.78 -4.77 4.35
N SER A 80 10.89 -5.39 4.77
CA SER A 80 11.21 -6.78 4.40
C SER A 80 10.20 -7.81 4.95
N TYR A 81 9.52 -7.50 6.06
CA TYR A 81 8.53 -8.39 6.67
C TYR A 81 7.33 -8.64 5.74
N ILE A 82 6.68 -7.57 5.26
CA ILE A 82 5.54 -7.73 4.34
C ILE A 82 5.98 -8.02 2.90
N ALA A 83 7.20 -7.63 2.49
CA ALA A 83 7.79 -8.10 1.23
C ALA A 83 7.91 -9.63 1.18
N GLY A 84 8.13 -10.27 2.35
CA GLY A 84 8.11 -11.72 2.51
C GLY A 84 6.71 -12.35 2.53
N GLY A 85 5.64 -11.56 2.37
CA GLY A 85 4.26 -12.03 2.28
C GLY A 85 3.56 -12.24 3.62
N LYS A 86 4.07 -11.64 4.70
CA LYS A 86 3.44 -11.67 6.03
C LYS A 86 2.23 -10.74 6.10
N ASP A 87 1.43 -10.84 7.16
CA ASP A 87 0.23 -10.00 7.40
C ASP A 87 -0.76 -9.92 6.23
N GLY A 88 -0.94 -11.02 5.50
CA GLY A 88 -1.87 -11.06 4.38
C GLY A 88 -1.35 -10.48 3.06
N TYR A 89 -0.13 -9.92 3.03
CA TYR A 89 0.55 -9.39 1.83
C TYR A 89 1.09 -10.50 0.90
N LYS A 90 0.37 -11.63 0.78
CA LYS A 90 0.84 -12.85 0.10
C LYS A 90 1.35 -12.59 -1.32
N THR A 91 0.73 -11.67 -2.06
CA THR A 91 1.16 -11.28 -3.40
C THR A 91 2.59 -10.73 -3.41
N PHE A 92 3.01 -9.93 -2.42
CA PHE A 92 4.42 -9.53 -2.29
C PHE A 92 5.33 -10.75 -2.12
N GLY A 93 4.96 -11.70 -1.27
CA GLY A 93 5.74 -12.94 -1.09
C GLY A 93 5.89 -13.74 -2.39
N THR A 94 4.85 -13.77 -3.24
CA THR A 94 4.91 -14.39 -4.56
C THR A 94 5.85 -13.64 -5.51
N VAL A 95 5.75 -12.29 -5.57
CA VAL A 95 6.63 -11.44 -6.39
C VAL A 95 8.09 -11.58 -5.96
N SER A 96 8.36 -11.60 -4.65
CA SER A 96 9.70 -11.82 -4.12
C SER A 96 10.27 -13.18 -4.53
N LYS A 97 9.49 -14.26 -4.46
CA LYS A 97 9.90 -15.59 -4.92
C LYS A 97 10.10 -15.70 -6.43
N ARG A 98 9.44 -14.83 -7.21
CA ARG A 98 9.64 -14.71 -8.66
C ARG A 98 11.00 -14.08 -9.02
N GLY A 99 11.71 -13.49 -8.05
CA GLY A 99 12.99 -12.80 -8.26
C GLY A 99 12.83 -11.32 -8.58
N ASP A 100 11.63 -10.76 -8.44
CA ASP A 100 11.33 -9.35 -8.70
C ASP A 100 11.42 -8.47 -7.44
N ALA A 101 12.24 -8.89 -6.47
CA ALA A 101 12.49 -8.14 -5.24
C ALA A 101 14.00 -7.97 -5.00
N GLU A 102 14.37 -6.80 -4.50
CA GLU A 102 15.75 -6.42 -4.19
C GLU A 102 15.81 -5.84 -2.76
N ASP A 103 16.71 -6.37 -1.92
CA ASP A 103 16.99 -5.74 -0.63
C ASP A 103 17.82 -4.49 -0.87
N THR A 104 17.29 -3.35 -0.46
CA THR A 104 17.98 -2.05 -0.58
C THR A 104 19.07 -1.88 0.48
N TYR A 105 19.12 -2.76 1.49
CA TYR A 105 19.96 -2.67 2.69
C TYR A 105 19.71 -1.40 3.54
N LEU A 106 18.66 -0.63 3.20
CA LEU A 106 18.27 0.55 3.95
C LEU A 106 17.49 0.15 5.20
N ASP A 107 17.96 0.59 6.35
CA ASP A 107 17.19 0.48 7.59
C ASP A 107 15.99 1.46 7.57
N TYR A 108 14.83 1.00 8.03
CA TYR A 108 13.61 1.81 7.98
C TYR A 108 13.64 2.98 8.97
N ALA A 109 14.25 2.81 10.15
CA ALA A 109 14.35 3.86 11.15
C ALA A 109 15.36 4.92 10.69
N GLN A 110 16.50 4.50 10.15
CA GLN A 110 17.47 5.41 9.54
C GLN A 110 16.86 6.19 8.37
N SER A 111 16.09 5.53 7.50
CA SER A 111 15.39 6.19 6.38
C SER A 111 14.45 7.29 6.86
N PHE A 112 13.74 7.08 7.97
CA PHE A 112 12.88 8.10 8.57
C PHE A 112 13.69 9.25 9.18
N VAL A 113 14.79 8.94 9.89
CA VAL A 113 15.69 9.97 10.46
C VAL A 113 16.26 10.86 9.36
N ASP A 114 16.73 10.27 8.27
CA ASP A 114 17.30 11.02 7.14
C ASP A 114 16.25 11.90 6.46
N TYR A 115 15.02 11.39 6.30
CA TYR A 115 13.90 12.18 5.83
C TYR A 115 13.63 13.40 6.73
N VAL A 116 13.50 13.20 8.06
CA VAL A 116 13.24 14.29 9.01
C VAL A 116 14.37 15.32 9.01
N LYS A 117 15.64 14.88 8.95
CA LYS A 117 16.79 15.78 8.84
C LYS A 117 16.74 16.62 7.56
N GLN A 118 16.30 16.04 6.46
CA GLN A 118 16.20 16.72 5.18
C GLN A 118 15.04 17.73 5.12
N VAL A 119 13.86 17.37 5.64
CA VAL A 119 12.66 18.23 5.56
C VAL A 119 12.53 19.20 6.74
N GLY A 120 13.25 18.96 7.84
CA GLY A 120 13.15 19.74 9.07
C GLY A 120 11.88 19.40 9.85
N THR A 121 10.93 20.32 9.89
CA THR A 121 9.69 20.14 10.66
C THR A 121 8.68 19.31 9.89
N ILE A 122 8.20 18.23 10.51
CA ILE A 122 7.13 17.39 9.95
C ILE A 122 5.75 17.89 10.38
N TYR A 123 4.81 17.86 9.44
CA TYR A 123 3.42 18.26 9.65
C TYR A 123 2.48 17.13 9.25
N LYS A 124 1.24 17.19 9.73
CA LYS A 124 0.17 16.32 9.25
C LYS A 124 -0.05 16.59 7.75
N LEU A 125 -0.08 15.52 6.95
CA LEU A 125 -0.37 15.64 5.51
C LEU A 125 -1.79 16.20 5.28
N PRO A 126 -2.02 16.94 4.19
CA PRO A 126 -3.37 17.28 3.74
C PRO A 126 -4.21 16.01 3.49
N MET A 127 -5.51 16.05 3.75
CA MET A 127 -6.39 14.87 3.60
C MET A 127 -6.38 14.28 2.18
N GLY A 128 -6.21 15.11 1.14
CA GLY A 128 -6.11 14.64 -0.25
C GLY A 128 -4.87 13.80 -0.56
N GLU A 129 -3.86 13.84 0.32
CA GLU A 129 -2.63 13.05 0.21
C GLU A 129 -2.70 11.74 1.01
N TYR A 130 -3.80 11.49 1.73
CA TYR A 130 -3.96 10.24 2.48
C TYR A 130 -4.19 9.08 1.51
N SER A 131 -3.64 7.92 1.84
CA SER A 131 -3.88 6.72 1.02
C SER A 131 -5.34 6.28 1.04
N THR A 132 -6.02 6.36 2.19
CA THR A 132 -7.47 6.09 2.27
C THR A 132 -8.25 7.41 2.10
N GLN A 133 -8.98 7.54 0.99
CA GLN A 133 -9.78 8.72 0.68
C GLN A 133 -11.22 8.63 1.18
N SER A 134 -11.75 7.40 1.30
CA SER A 134 -13.02 7.13 1.98
C SER A 134 -13.03 5.69 2.49
N PHE A 135 -13.81 5.41 3.52
CA PHE A 135 -13.97 4.08 4.07
C PHE A 135 -15.44 3.79 4.37
N THR A 136 -16.03 2.85 3.62
CA THR A 136 -17.35 2.28 3.94
C THR A 136 -17.12 0.98 4.69
N ASN A 137 -17.75 0.83 5.86
CA ASN A 137 -17.60 -0.34 6.72
C ASN A 137 -18.38 -1.57 6.21
N LYS A 138 -18.31 -2.71 6.91
CA LYS A 138 -18.98 -3.96 6.52
C LYS A 138 -20.51 -3.83 6.48
N GLU A 139 -21.08 -2.90 7.24
CA GLU A 139 -22.52 -2.59 7.25
C GLU A 139 -22.93 -1.59 6.15
N GLY A 140 -22.02 -1.19 5.27
CA GLY A 140 -22.31 -0.24 4.19
C GLY A 140 -22.36 1.23 4.63
N LYS A 141 -21.87 1.55 5.84
CA LYS A 141 -21.86 2.93 6.38
C LYS A 141 -20.51 3.61 6.14
N LEU A 142 -20.55 4.80 5.54
CA LEU A 142 -19.39 5.67 5.41
C LEU A 142 -18.92 6.13 6.80
N GLN A 143 -17.60 6.05 7.04
CA GLN A 143 -16.92 6.49 8.27
C GLN A 143 -16.29 7.86 8.12
#